data_AF-A0A842WKW6-F1
#
_entry.id   AF-A0A842WKW6-F1
#
_cell.length_a   1.000
_cell.length_b   1.000
_cell.length_c   1.000
_cell.angle_alpha   90.00
_cell.angle_beta   90.00
_cell.angle_gamma   90.00
#
_symmetry.space_group_name_H-M   'P 1'
#
loop_
_entity.id
_entity.type
_entity.pdbx_description
1 polymer ?
#
loop_
_entity_poly.entity_id
_entity_poly.type
_entity_poly.pdbx_seq_one_letter_code
_entity_poly.pdbx_strand_id
1 'polypeptide(L)' 'MPYDPNMDKTLWEEKIEVGDYTFAIRIMQYNEGTKKISIQRFRGEMFTKLGRLTAEEAEAVLPVVEKAIAEIKKE' A
#
# COMPACT_ATOMS: atom_id res chain seq x y z
N MET A 1 -16.61 13.83 18.64
CA MET A 1 -17.49 13.14 17.68
C MET A 1 -17.40 11.64 17.95
N PRO A 2 -18.51 10.90 18.01
CA PRO A 2 -18.49 9.46 18.23
C PRO A 2 -17.75 8.77 17.07
N TYR A 3 -16.89 7.82 17.41
CA TYR A 3 -16.14 6.98 16.46
C TYR A 3 -17.14 6.08 15.72
N ASP A 4 -17.38 6.35 14.44
CA ASP A 4 -18.25 5.51 13.61
C ASP A 4 -17.39 4.52 12.79
N PRO A 5 -17.46 3.21 13.07
CA PRO A 5 -16.62 2.22 12.42
C PRO A 5 -16.90 2.01 10.93
N ASN A 6 -17.97 2.60 10.36
CA ASN A 6 -18.25 2.55 8.92
C ASN A 6 -17.51 3.61 8.09
N MET A 7 -16.71 4.45 8.73
CA MET A 7 -16.02 5.55 8.06
C MET A 7 -14.79 5.12 7.25
N ASP A 8 -14.24 3.95 7.56
CA ASP A 8 -13.03 3.43 6.92
C ASP A 8 -13.41 2.46 5.80
N LYS A 9 -13.23 2.90 4.56
CA LYS A 9 -13.62 2.14 3.38
C LYS A 9 -12.40 1.71 2.59
N THR A 10 -12.30 0.41 2.32
CA THR A 10 -11.43 -0.11 1.27
C THR A 10 -12.21 -0.03 -0.04
N LEU A 11 -11.79 0.85 -0.94
CA LEU A 11 -12.45 1.08 -2.22
C LEU A 11 -11.98 0.10 -3.29
N TRP A 12 -10.76 -0.42 -3.13
CA TRP A 12 -10.13 -1.36 -4.04
C TRP A 12 -9.00 -2.08 -3.32
N GLU A 13 -8.75 -3.34 -3.69
CA GLU A 13 -7.66 -4.17 -3.21
C GLU A 13 -7.18 -5.09 -4.33
N GLU A 14 -5.86 -5.22 -4.45
CA GLU A 14 -5.21 -6.29 -5.23
C GLU A 14 -4.10 -6.93 -4.40
N LYS A 15 -3.91 -8.23 -4.60
CA LYS A 15 -2.91 -9.03 -3.89
C LYS A 15 -1.96 -9.68 -4.88
N ILE A 16 -0.69 -9.74 -4.49
CA ILE A 16 0.36 -10.45 -5.23
C ILE A 16 1.16 -11.33 -4.28
N GLU A 17 1.38 -12.58 -4.68
CA GLU A 17 2.17 -13.55 -3.94
C GLU A 17 3.62 -13.55 -4.45
N VAL A 18 4.57 -13.46 -3.52
CA VAL A 18 6.01 -13.40 -3.80
C VAL A 18 6.73 -14.27 -2.78
N GLY A 19 7.03 -15.51 -3.14
CA GLY A 19 7.60 -16.51 -2.23
C GLY A 19 6.65 -16.79 -1.05
N ASP A 20 7.17 -16.75 0.17
CA ASP A 20 6.38 -16.94 1.41
C ASP A 20 5.58 -15.70 1.84
N TYR A 21 5.57 -14.63 1.04
CA TYR A 21 4.92 -13.37 1.37
C TYR A 21 3.77 -13.04 0.41
N THR A 22 2.70 -12.48 0.95
CA THR A 22 1.63 -11.86 0.16
C THR A 22 1.69 -10.35 0.34
N PHE A 23 1.67 -9.58 -0.74
CA PHE A 23 1.55 -8.14 -0.69
C PHE A 23 0.12 -7.75 -1.04
N ALA A 24 -0.45 -6.81 -0.30
CA ALA A 24 -1.74 -6.22 -0.63
C ALA A 24 -1.56 -4.72 -0.89
N ILE A 25 -2.04 -4.27 -2.04
CA ILE A 25 -2.15 -2.86 -2.40
C ILE A 25 -3.61 -2.48 -2.33
N ARG A 26 -3.94 -1.44 -1.56
CA ARG A 26 -5.33 -1.02 -1.31
C ARG A 26 -5.51 0.45 -1.56
N ILE A 27 -6.67 0.84 -2.05
CA ILE A 27 -7.15 2.22 -1.96
C ILE A 27 -8.04 2.31 -0.72
N MET A 28 -7.55 3.02 0.29
CA MET A 28 -8.31 3.26 1.53
C MET A 28 -8.73 4.72 1.65
N GLN A 29 -9.98 4.92 2.06
CA GLN A 29 -10.57 6.22 2.36
C GLN A 29 -11.05 6.21 3.81
N TYR A 30 -10.60 7.17 4.59
CA TYR A 30 -10.93 7.28 6.01
C TYR A 30 -11.78 8.52 6.20
N ASN A 31 -12.97 8.37 6.77
CA ASN A 31 -13.88 9.47 7.06
C ASN A 31 -14.14 10.37 5.82
N GLU A 32 -14.38 9.73 4.67
CA GLU A 32 -14.57 10.39 3.37
C GLU A 32 -13.43 11.33 2.93
N GLY A 33 -12.28 11.28 3.64
CA GLY A 33 -11.11 12.10 3.37
C GLY A 33 -10.34 11.67 2.12
N THR A 34 -9.09 12.12 2.03
CA THR A 34 -8.22 11.82 0.89
C THR A 34 -8.00 10.32 0.75
N LYS A 35 -8.30 9.79 -0.43
CA LYS A 35 -7.99 8.40 -0.80
C LYS A 35 -6.48 8.22 -0.77
N LYS A 36 -6.01 7.16 -0.12
CA LYS A 36 -4.59 6.84 -0.03
C LYS A 36 -4.35 5.40 -0.47
N ILE A 37 -3.25 5.20 -1.18
CA ILE A 37 -2.70 3.89 -1.48
C ILE A 37 -2.06 3.37 -0.22
N SER A 38 -2.45 2.18 0.23
CA SER A 38 -1.82 1.49 1.35
C SER A 38 -1.17 0.22 0.87
N ILE A 39 0.07 0.00 1.33
CA ILE A 39 0.88 -1.15 0.96
C ILE A 39 1.11 -1.96 2.23
N GLN A 40 0.76 -3.24 2.18
CA GLN A 40 0.96 -4.17 3.29
C GLN A 40 1.64 -5.44 2.80
N ARG A 41 2.46 -6.03 3.66
CA ARG A 41 3.08 -7.34 3.45
C ARG A 41 2.59 -8.30 4.52
N PHE A 42 2.22 -9.48 4.11
CA PHE A 42 1.73 -10.57 4.94
C PHE A 42 2.70 -11.74 4.89
N ARG A 43 2.82 -12.46 6.00
CA ARG A 43 3.47 -13.78 6.09
C ARG A 43 2.61 -14.66 7.00
N GLY A 44 1.81 -15.53 6.41
CA GLY A 44 0.71 -16.20 7.12
C GLY A 44 -0.27 -15.17 7.70
N GLU A 45 -0.57 -15.28 8.99
CA GLU A 45 -1.51 -14.37 9.68
C GLU A 45 -0.88 -13.03 10.11
N MET A 46 0.45 -12.90 10.04
CA MET A 46 1.14 -11.68 10.43
C MET A 46 1.20 -10.69 9.27
N PHE A 47 0.93 -9.41 9.55
CA PHE A 47 1.06 -8.34 8.55
C PHE A 47 1.95 -7.19 9.02
N THR A 48 2.59 -6.53 8.07
CA THR A 48 3.40 -5.32 8.27
C THR A 48 2.95 -4.27 7.29
N LYS A 49 2.71 -3.03 7.76
CA LYS A 49 2.47 -1.89 6.89
C LYS A 49 3.80 -1.44 6.30
N LEU A 50 3.91 -1.42 4.98
CA LEU A 50 5.11 -0.95 4.27
C LEU A 50 5.04 0.54 3.95
N GLY A 51 3.82 1.06 3.75
CA GLY A 51 3.64 2.47 3.46
C GLY A 51 2.19 2.85 3.24
N ARG A 52 1.94 4.15 3.27
CA ARG A 52 0.68 4.77 2.88
C ARG A 52 0.99 6.10 2.20
N LEU A 53 0.51 6.26 0.98
CA LEU A 53 0.83 7.38 0.10
C LEU A 53 -0.45 7.97 -0.48
N THR A 54 -0.49 9.27 -0.73
CA THR A 54 -1.45 9.85 -1.68
C THR A 54 -1.10 9.41 -3.10
N ALA A 55 -1.98 9.68 -4.07
CA ALA A 55 -1.66 9.43 -5.48
C ALA A 55 -0.42 10.24 -5.91
N GLU A 56 -0.36 11.52 -5.55
CA GLU A 56 0.76 12.41 -5.88
C GLU A 56 2.09 11.93 -5.28
N GLU A 57 2.08 11.49 -4.01
CA GLU A 57 3.27 10.93 -3.37
C GLU A 57 3.71 9.63 -4.06
N ALA A 58 2.76 8.76 -4.45
CA ALA A 58 3.07 7.53 -5.16
C ALA A 58 3.66 7.81 -6.55
N GLU A 59 3.08 8.73 -7.32
CA GLU A 59 3.60 9.14 -8.63
C GLU A 59 5.03 9.69 -8.53
N ALA A 60 5.35 10.44 -7.48
CA ALA A 60 6.70 10.95 -7.25
C ALA A 60 7.70 9.86 -6.80
N VAL A 61 7.25 8.88 -6.01
CA VAL A 61 8.10 7.82 -5.45
C VAL A 61 8.37 6.69 -6.45
N LEU A 62 7.39 6.33 -7.29
CA LEU A 62 7.50 5.25 -8.29
C LEU A 62 8.80 5.31 -9.13
N PRO A 63 9.16 6.42 -9.78
CA PRO A 63 10.37 6.46 -10.61
C PRO A 63 11.66 6.30 -9.78
N VAL A 64 11.66 6.66 -8.50
CA VAL A 64 12.80 6.45 -7.59
C VAL A 64 12.90 4.97 -7.23
N VAL A 65 11.77 4.30 -6.97
CA VAL A 65 11.72 2.85 -6.72
C VAL A 65 12.20 2.07 -7.95
N GLU A 66 11.77 2.45 -9.15
CA GLU A 66 12.24 1.82 -10.40
C GLU A 66 13.76 1.95 -10.57
N LYS A 67 14.33 3.12 -10.29
CA LYS A 67 15.79 3.32 -10.30
C LYS A 67 16.49 2.45 -9.26
N ALA A 68 15.95 2.34 -8.05
CA ALA A 68 16.52 1.49 -7.01
C ALA A 68 16.50 0.00 -7.42
N ILE A 69 15.41 -0.47 -8.02
CA ILE A 69 15.32 -1.83 -8.59
C ILE A 69 16.38 -2.05 -9.66
N ALA A 70 16.55 -1.08 -10.56
CA ALA A 70 17.57 -1.16 -11.60
C ALA A 70 18.98 -1.23 -11.01
N GLU A 71 19.26 -0.51 -9.92
CA GLU A 71 20.56 -0.56 -9.24
C GLU A 71 20.84 -1.94 -8.62
N ILE A 72 19.84 -2.53 -7.94
CA ILE A 72 19.95 -3.87 -7.34
C ILE A 72 20.22 -4.95 -8.41
N LYS A 73 19.65 -4.80 -9.61
CA LYS A 73 19.77 -5.78 -10.70
C LYS A 73 21.03 -5.64 -11.57
N LYS A 74 21.85 -4.62 -11.34
CA LYS A 74 23.13 -4.47 -12.06
C LYS A 74 24.22 -5.42 -11.54
N GLU A 75 23.99 -6.05 -10.39
CA GLU A 75 24.88 -7.04 -9.78
C GLU A 75 24.78 -8.42 -10.44
#